data_AF-A0A562CBS8-F1
#
_entry.id   AF-A0A562CBS8-F1
#
_cell.length_a   1.000
_cell.length_b   1.000
_cell.length_c   1.000
_cell.angle_alpha   90.00
_cell.angle_beta   90.00
_cell.angle_gamma   90.00
#
_symmetry.space_group_name_H-M   'P 1'
#
loop_
_entity.id
_entity.type
_entity.pdbx_description
1 polymer ?
#
loop_
_entity_poly.entity_id
_entity_poly.type
_entity_poly.pdbx_seq_one_letter_code
_entity_poly.pdbx_strand_id
1 'polypeptide(L)'
;MSTTDETTATIQNPGAEEATASRRALVALIILVALTLLALLLTTGTAHDLASVRVLSAVAAVLAFVKARLVALDFMELRGTALQRTLDVWIAVVGTASVLLLLR
;
A
#
# COMPACT_ATOMS: atom_id res chain seq x y z
N MET A 1 7.63 -29.89 45.14
CA MET A 1 6.60 -30.22 44.14
C MET A 1 6.07 -28.89 43.65
N SER A 2 6.38 -28.58 42.38
CA SER A 2 6.42 -27.24 41.78
C SER A 2 5.04 -26.81 41.28
N THR A 3 4.51 -25.68 41.78
CA THR A 3 3.24 -25.09 41.31
C THR A 3 3.30 -23.57 41.23
N THR A 4 4.48 -22.97 41.04
CA THR A 4 4.67 -21.51 41.14
C THR A 4 5.28 -20.88 39.87
N ASP A 5 5.14 -21.51 38.70
CA ASP A 5 5.69 -20.98 37.43
C ASP A 5 4.64 -20.70 36.34
N GLU A 6 3.37 -21.07 36.51
CA GLU A 6 2.38 -20.99 35.41
C GLU A 6 1.60 -19.69 35.33
N THR A 7 1.64 -18.83 36.36
CA THR A 7 0.83 -17.59 36.41
C THR A 7 1.54 -16.38 35.79
N THR A 8 2.82 -16.48 35.46
CA THR A 8 3.64 -15.33 34.99
C THR A 8 3.72 -15.25 33.45
N ALA A 9 3.10 -16.17 32.72
CA ALA A 9 3.18 -16.22 31.25
C ALA A 9 2.08 -15.43 30.51
N THR A 10 1.12 -14.83 31.22
CA THR A 10 -0.12 -14.30 30.62
C THR A 10 -0.34 -12.80 30.80
N ILE A 11 0.70 -12.01 31.08
CA ILE A 11 0.71 -10.57 30.72
C ILE A 11 1.16 -10.49 29.25
N GLN A 12 0.35 -11.06 28.36
CA GLN A 12 0.46 -10.88 26.92
C GLN A 12 0.09 -9.42 26.65
N ASN A 13 1.12 -8.57 26.56
CA ASN A 13 1.05 -7.12 26.53
C ASN A 13 0.18 -6.65 25.34
N PRO A 14 -1.13 -6.39 25.54
CA PRO A 14 -2.05 -6.17 24.43
C PRO A 14 -1.75 -4.84 23.72
N GLY A 15 -1.10 -3.90 24.42
CA GLY A 15 -0.67 -2.63 23.84
C GLY A 15 0.45 -2.75 22.80
N ALA A 16 1.25 -3.82 22.81
CA ALA A 16 2.33 -4.00 21.84
C ALA A 16 1.81 -4.40 20.44
N GLU A 17 0.77 -5.24 20.40
CA GLU A 17 0.13 -5.65 19.14
C GLU A 17 -0.69 -4.49 18.54
N GLU A 18 -1.40 -3.72 19.36
CA GLU A 18 -2.13 -2.53 18.90
C GLU A 18 -1.20 -1.43 18.38
N ALA A 19 -0.08 -1.17 19.08
CA ALA A 19 0.87 -0.13 18.68
C ALA A 19 1.54 -0.45 17.33
N THR A 20 1.84 -1.71 17.05
CA THR A 20 2.45 -2.11 15.77
C THR A 20 1.47 -2.05 14.59
N ALA A 21 0.21 -2.44 14.80
CA ALA A 21 -0.86 -2.27 13.81
C ALA A 21 -1.12 -0.79 13.49
N SER A 22 -1.22 0.05 14.53
CA SER A 22 -1.46 1.50 14.39
C SER A 22 -0.30 2.21 13.68
N ARG A 23 0.94 1.87 14.04
CA ARG A 23 2.15 2.41 13.36
C ARG A 23 2.19 2.02 11.88
N ARG A 24 1.79 0.80 11.53
CA ARG A 24 1.72 0.36 10.14
C ARG A 24 0.66 1.10 9.34
N ALA A 25 -0.54 1.27 9.89
CA ALA A 25 -1.61 2.04 9.24
C ALA A 25 -1.18 3.50 9.00
N LEU A 26 -0.48 4.09 9.97
CA LEU A 26 0.06 5.45 9.85
C LEU A 26 1.13 5.54 8.74
N VAL A 27 2.02 4.54 8.61
CA VAL A 27 2.99 4.47 7.50
C VAL A 27 2.28 4.35 6.15
N ALA A 28 1.28 3.48 6.03
CA ALA A 28 0.50 3.34 4.80
C ALA A 28 -0.20 4.67 4.44
N LEU A 29 -0.73 5.37 5.43
CA LEU A 29 -1.34 6.69 5.26
C LEU A 29 -0.33 7.75 4.80
N ILE A 30 0.87 7.80 5.41
CA ILE A 30 1.95 8.71 4.97
C ILE A 30 2.32 8.41 3.52
N ILE A 31 2.47 7.15 3.14
CA ILE A 31 2.78 6.74 1.76
C ILE A 31 1.64 7.19 0.82
N LEU A 32 0.39 6.97 1.20
CA LEU A 32 -0.78 7.40 0.42
C LEU A 32 -0.82 8.91 0.20
N VAL A 33 -0.51 9.69 1.25
CA VAL A 33 -0.42 11.15 1.17
C VAL A 33 0.73 11.56 0.26
N ALA A 34 1.92 10.97 0.43
CA ALA A 34 3.08 11.25 -0.41
C ALA A 34 2.82 10.95 -1.89
N LEU A 35 2.21 9.80 -2.21
CA LEU A 35 1.81 9.44 -3.58
C LEU A 35 0.79 10.44 -4.15
N THR A 36 -0.13 10.93 -3.32
CA THR A 36 -1.14 11.90 -3.72
C THR A 36 -0.51 13.27 -3.99
N LEU A 37 0.44 13.70 -3.14
CA LEU A 37 1.21 14.92 -3.37
C LEU A 37 2.08 14.81 -4.62
N LEU A 38 2.68 13.64 -4.88
CA LEU A 38 3.48 13.40 -6.07
C LEU A 38 2.62 13.46 -7.35
N ALA A 39 1.43 12.84 -7.34
CA ALA A 39 0.46 12.95 -8.43
C ALA A 39 0.00 14.40 -8.66
N LEU A 40 -0.19 15.15 -7.58
CA LEU A 40 -0.58 16.57 -7.65
C LEU A 40 0.54 17.43 -8.23
N LEU A 41 1.79 17.15 -7.87
CA LEU A 41 2.96 17.81 -8.44
C LEU A 41 3.14 17.47 -9.93
N LEU A 42 2.87 16.22 -10.33
CA LEU A 42 2.82 15.83 -11.75
C LEU A 42 1.72 16.57 -12.54
N THR A 43 0.66 17.01 -11.87
CA THR A 43 -0.40 17.84 -12.47
C THR A 43 -0.02 19.31 -12.58
N THR A 44 0.88 19.82 -11.73
CA THR A 44 1.36 21.21 -11.88
C THR A 44 2.15 21.38 -13.19
N GLY A 45 1.89 22.49 -13.89
CA GLY A 45 2.28 22.69 -15.29
C GLY A 45 3.77 22.54 -15.61
N THR A 46 4.65 22.63 -14.61
CA THR A 46 6.10 22.39 -14.77
C THR A 46 6.42 20.95 -15.21
N ALA A 47 5.62 19.95 -14.82
CA ALA A 47 5.84 18.56 -15.24
C ALA A 47 5.36 18.27 -16.68
N HIS A 48 4.36 19.01 -17.16
CA HIS A 48 3.85 18.88 -18.52
C HIS A 48 4.83 19.45 -19.57
N ASP A 49 5.66 20.42 -19.19
CA ASP A 49 6.70 20.98 -20.07
C ASP A 49 7.91 20.04 -20.22
N LEU A 50 8.17 19.18 -19.23
CA LEU A 50 9.34 18.29 -19.18
C LEU A 50 9.04 16.85 -19.63
N ALA A 51 7.78 16.41 -19.58
CA ALA A 51 7.40 15.03 -19.87
C ALA A 51 6.20 14.93 -20.82
N SER A 52 6.25 13.95 -21.73
CA SER A 52 5.12 13.63 -22.61
C SER A 52 3.89 13.23 -21.78
N VAL A 53 2.71 13.73 -22.19
CA VAL A 53 1.40 13.40 -21.59
C VAL A 53 1.19 11.89 -21.41
N ARG A 54 1.79 11.06 -22.28
CA ARG A 54 1.77 9.59 -22.20
C ARG A 54 2.54 9.06 -20.98
N VAL A 55 3.68 9.67 -20.67
CA VAL A 55 4.49 9.30 -19.49
C VAL A 55 3.79 9.72 -18.21
N LEU A 56 3.21 10.94 -18.19
CA LEU A 56 2.43 11.44 -17.06
C LEU A 56 1.21 10.55 -16.74
N SER A 57 0.47 10.13 -17.77
CA SER A 57 -0.67 9.22 -17.62
C SER A 57 -0.25 7.81 -17.18
N ALA A 58 0.85 7.27 -17.72
CA ALA A 58 1.41 5.99 -17.27
C ALA A 58 1.82 6.03 -15.79
N VAL A 59 2.47 7.12 -15.34
CA VAL A 59 2.85 7.31 -13.94
C VAL A 59 1.61 7.42 -13.05
N ALA A 60 0.60 8.18 -13.46
CA ALA A 60 -0.66 8.29 -12.72
C ALA A 60 -1.36 6.94 -12.57
N ALA A 61 -1.36 6.11 -13.61
CA ALA A 61 -1.90 4.76 -13.57
C ALA A 61 -1.16 3.88 -12.55
N VAL A 62 0.19 3.88 -12.57
CA VAL A 62 1.01 3.15 -11.59
C VAL A 62 0.68 3.60 -10.17
N LEU A 63 0.61 4.91 -9.92
CA LEU A 63 0.25 5.46 -8.62
C LEU A 63 -1.13 4.97 -8.16
N ALA A 64 -2.12 4.93 -9.05
CA ALA A 64 -3.46 4.44 -8.75
C ALA A 64 -3.46 2.94 -8.36
N PHE A 65 -2.72 2.08 -9.07
CA PHE A 65 -2.61 0.66 -8.72
C PHE A 65 -1.90 0.44 -7.38
N VAL A 66 -0.83 1.19 -7.10
CA VAL A 66 -0.16 1.16 -5.79
C VAL A 66 -1.12 1.59 -4.68
N LYS A 67 -1.92 2.64 -4.93
CA LYS A 67 -2.95 3.13 -3.99
C LYS A 67 -3.99 2.05 -3.69
N ALA A 68 -4.53 1.42 -4.74
CA ALA A 68 -5.50 0.34 -4.62
C ALA A 68 -4.93 -0.85 -3.85
N ARG A 69 -3.66 -1.21 -4.09
CA ARG A 69 -2.97 -2.28 -3.37
C ARG A 69 -2.86 -1.99 -1.87
N LEU A 70 -2.43 -0.78 -1.50
CA LEU A 70 -2.31 -0.38 -0.09
C LEU A 70 -3.67 -0.42 0.61
N VAL A 71 -4.72 0.08 -0.06
CA VAL A 71 -6.08 0.02 0.49
C VAL A 71 -6.56 -1.41 0.68
N ALA A 72 -6.40 -2.27 -0.33
CA ALA A 72 -6.80 -3.67 -0.22
C ALA A 72 -6.04 -4.41 0.90
N LEU A 73 -4.73 -4.20 1.02
CA LEU A 73 -3.92 -4.90 2.02
C LEU A 73 -4.10 -4.39 3.45
N ASP A 74 -4.23 -3.08 3.65
CA ASP A 74 -4.26 -2.48 4.99
C ASP A 74 -5.68 -2.15 5.48
N PHE A 75 -6.67 -1.94 4.60
CA PHE A 75 -8.05 -1.63 5.01
C PHE A 75 -9.03 -2.79 4.84
N MET A 76 -8.79 -3.72 3.92
CA MET A 76 -9.62 -4.94 3.81
C MET A 76 -9.04 -6.13 4.57
N GLU A 77 -7.98 -5.91 5.37
CA GLU A 77 -7.28 -6.95 6.14
C GLU A 77 -6.90 -8.19 5.30
N LEU A 78 -6.70 -8.03 3.99
CA LEU A 78 -6.40 -9.14 3.08
C LEU A 78 -5.02 -9.78 3.31
N ARG A 79 -4.20 -9.17 4.18
CA ARG A 79 -2.85 -9.66 4.51
C ARG A 79 -2.91 -11.05 5.14
N GLY A 80 -2.11 -11.96 4.60
CA GLY A 80 -2.03 -13.34 5.09
C GLY A 80 -3.15 -14.26 4.59
N THR A 81 -4.10 -13.74 3.81
CA THR A 81 -5.14 -14.56 3.17
C THR A 81 -4.66 -15.10 1.83
N ALA A 82 -5.24 -16.22 1.38
CA ALA A 82 -4.99 -16.76 0.04
C ALA A 82 -5.32 -15.74 -1.07
N LEU A 83 -6.21 -14.79 -0.78
CA LEU A 83 -6.67 -13.77 -1.72
C LEU A 83 -5.60 -12.68 -1.97
N GLN A 84 -4.60 -12.53 -1.09
CA GLN A 84 -3.48 -11.62 -1.29
C GLN A 84 -2.69 -11.93 -2.56
N ARG A 85 -2.36 -13.20 -2.81
CA ARG A 85 -1.61 -13.60 -4.02
C ARG A 85 -2.41 -13.33 -5.28
N THR A 86 -3.71 -13.61 -5.25
CA THR A 86 -4.62 -13.31 -6.36
C THR A 86 -4.68 -11.82 -6.64
N LEU A 87 -4.77 -10.98 -5.60
CA LEU A 87 -4.74 -9.53 -5.73
C LEU A 87 -3.40 -9.05 -6.30
N ASP A 88 -2.27 -9.54 -5.78
CA ASP A 88 -0.94 -9.17 -6.27
C ASP A 88 -0.73 -9.55 -7.75
N VAL A 89 -1.15 -10.76 -8.14
CA VAL A 89 -1.09 -11.21 -9.55
C VAL A 89 -2.02 -10.36 -10.42
N TRP A 90 -3.23 -10.07 -9.97
CA TRP A 90 -4.19 -9.26 -10.72
C TRP A 90 -3.67 -7.83 -10.91
N ILE A 91 -3.15 -7.20 -9.86
CA ILE A 91 -2.56 -5.86 -9.93
C ILE A 91 -1.33 -5.86 -10.85
N ALA A 92 -0.49 -6.90 -10.81
CA ALA A 92 0.65 -7.01 -11.71
C ALA A 92 0.18 -7.10 -13.17
N VAL A 93 -0.76 -8.00 -13.48
CA VAL A 93 -1.24 -8.20 -14.86
C VAL A 93 -1.95 -6.96 -15.40
N VAL A 94 -2.92 -6.43 -14.67
CA VAL A 94 -3.74 -5.28 -15.11
C VAL A 94 -2.92 -3.99 -15.08
N GLY A 95 -2.06 -3.83 -14.07
CA GLY A 95 -1.16 -2.68 -13.96
C GLY A 95 -0.17 -2.64 -15.12
N THR A 96 0.54 -3.75 -15.40
CA THR A 96 1.46 -3.82 -16.54
C THR A 96 0.74 -3.63 -17.87
N ALA A 97 -0.43 -4.25 -18.08
CA ALA A 97 -1.20 -4.06 -19.30
C ALA A 97 -1.63 -2.59 -19.50
N SER A 98 -2.10 -1.93 -18.44
CA SER A 98 -2.51 -0.53 -18.48
C SER A 98 -1.33 0.40 -18.81
N VAL A 99 -0.17 0.17 -18.20
CA VAL A 99 1.05 0.95 -18.49
C VAL A 99 1.49 0.75 -19.95
N LEU A 100 1.49 -0.48 -20.44
CA LEU A 100 1.84 -0.77 -21.84
C LEU A 100 0.88 -0.09 -22.82
N LEU A 101 -0.42 -0.07 -22.52
CA LEU A 101 -1.42 0.61 -23.36
C LEU A 101 -1.25 2.13 -23.35
N LEU A 102 -0.86 2.73 -22.22
CA LEU A 102 -0.62 4.18 -22.10
C LEU A 102 0.69 4.63 -22.76
N LEU A 103 1.68 3.74 -22.83
CA LEU A 103 2.97 3.99 -23.49
C LEU A 103 2.95 3.73 -25.00
N ARG A 104 1.98 2.96 -25.50
CA ARG A 104 1.76 2.73 -26.93
C ARG A 104 1.20 3.98 -27.62
#